data_AF-A0A961NP62-F1
#
_entry.id   AF-A0A961NP62-F1
#
_cell.length_a   1.000
_cell.length_b   1.000
_cell.length_c   1.000
_cell.angle_alpha   90.00
_cell.angle_beta   90.00
_cell.angle_gamma   90.00
#
_symmetry.space_group_name_H-M   'P 1'
#
loop_
_entity.id
_entity.type
_entity.pdbx_description
1 polymer ?
#
loop_
_entity_poly.entity_id
_entity_poly.type
_entity_poly.pdbx_seq_one_letter_code
_entity_poly.pdbx_strand_id
1 'polypeptide(L)'
;VETRVGGSDINAYLAIAAFLAAGLYGVENKLELKAEPVKGNAYEAQAPRLPNNLYDAAQKMGESKLARELFGDEFVDHYVNSRIWEWNQFRAAVTSWELERYFEII
;
A
#
# COMPACT_ATOMS: atom_id res chain seq x y z
N VAL A 1 -13.92 -13.45 5.16
CA VAL A 1 -12.62 -12.75 5.39
C VAL A 1 -12.92 -11.26 5.43
N GLU A 2 -12.40 -10.53 6.41
CA GLU A 2 -12.51 -9.07 6.51
C GLU A 2 -11.12 -8.45 6.31
N THR A 3 -10.97 -7.54 5.34
CA THR A 3 -9.71 -6.83 5.09
C THR A 3 -9.77 -5.42 5.63
N ARG A 4 -9.00 -5.13 6.69
CA ARG A 4 -8.98 -3.83 7.38
C ARG A 4 -7.86 -2.90 6.92
N VAL A 5 -7.24 -3.21 5.77
CA VAL A 5 -6.06 -2.49 5.24
C VAL A 5 -6.46 -1.23 4.48
N GLY A 6 -7.60 -1.23 3.79
CA GLY A 6 -8.05 -0.09 2.99
C GLY A 6 -8.57 1.06 3.84
N GLY A 7 -8.19 2.29 3.49
CA GLY A 7 -8.77 3.53 4.02
C GLY A 7 -10.07 3.93 3.32
N SER A 8 -10.68 5.04 3.74
CA SER A 8 -11.91 5.58 3.11
C SER A 8 -11.67 6.30 1.78
N ASP A 9 -10.41 6.58 1.47
CA ASP A 9 -9.92 7.27 0.27
C ASP A 9 -9.65 6.31 -0.91
N ILE A 10 -9.80 5.00 -0.70
CA ILE A 10 -9.55 4.01 -1.74
C ILE A 10 -10.61 4.05 -2.85
N ASN A 11 -10.19 3.79 -4.09
CA ASN A 11 -11.13 3.48 -5.14
C ASN A 11 -11.74 2.09 -4.88
N ALA A 12 -13.05 2.05 -4.59
CA ALA A 12 -13.74 0.81 -4.21
C ALA A 12 -13.62 -0.30 -5.26
N TYR A 13 -13.64 0.03 -6.56
CA TYR A 13 -13.52 -0.95 -7.63
C TYR A 13 -12.12 -1.56 -7.65
N LEU A 14 -11.08 -0.74 -7.58
CA LEU A 14 -9.70 -1.21 -7.56
C LEU A 14 -9.40 -2.03 -6.30
N ALA A 15 -9.94 -1.63 -5.15
CA ALA A 15 -9.77 -2.36 -3.90
C ALA A 15 -10.40 -3.76 -3.97
N ILE A 16 -11.66 -3.85 -4.41
CA ILE A 16 -12.36 -5.13 -4.56
C ILE A 16 -11.63 -6.02 -5.58
N ALA A 17 -11.21 -5.45 -6.73
CA ALA A 17 -10.45 -6.19 -7.74
C ALA A 17 -9.15 -6.75 -7.17
N ALA A 18 -8.39 -5.96 -6.39
CA ALA A 18 -7.14 -6.41 -5.79
C ALA A 18 -7.31 -7.47 -4.71
N PHE A 19 -8.31 -7.33 -3.84
CA PHE A 19 -8.59 -8.35 -2.83
C PHE A 19 -9.04 -9.67 -3.47
N LEU A 20 -9.89 -9.60 -4.49
CA LEU A 20 -10.34 -10.78 -5.21
C LEU A 20 -9.19 -11.45 -5.98
N ALA A 21 -8.39 -10.68 -6.72
CA ALA A 21 -7.27 -11.21 -7.49
C ALA A 21 -6.21 -11.87 -6.59
N ALA A 22 -5.81 -11.22 -5.49
CA ALA A 22 -4.86 -11.80 -4.54
C ALA A 22 -5.41 -13.06 -3.86
N GLY A 23 -6.69 -13.05 -3.49
CA GLY A 23 -7.35 -14.22 -2.88
C GLY A 23 -7.46 -15.40 -3.84
N LEU A 24 -7.90 -15.15 -5.08
CA LEU A 24 -8.02 -16.17 -6.12
C LEU A 24 -6.66 -16.78 -6.47
N TYR A 25 -5.63 -15.93 -6.64
CA TYR A 25 -4.26 -16.39 -6.89
C TYR A 25 -3.77 -17.35 -5.79
N GLY A 26 -4.06 -17.04 -4.52
CA GLY A 26 -3.71 -17.91 -3.40
C GLY A 26 -4.41 -19.27 -3.44
N VAL A 27 -5.69 -19.29 -3.82
CA VAL A 27 -6.49 -20.53 -3.96
C VAL A 27 -5.98 -21.38 -5.13
N GLU A 28 -5.78 -20.78 -6.30
CA GLU A 28 -5.35 -21.48 -7.51
C GLU A 28 -3.95 -22.08 -7.34
N ASN A 29 -3.04 -21.34 -6.69
CA ASN A 29 -1.68 -21.80 -6.41
C ASN A 29 -1.55 -22.59 -5.11
N LYS A 30 -2.65 -22.84 -4.40
CA LYS A 30 -2.68 -23.59 -3.12
C LYS A 30 -1.65 -23.08 -2.12
N LEU A 31 -1.53 -21.76 -2.00
CA LEU A 31 -0.53 -21.15 -1.12
C LEU A 31 -0.86 -21.42 0.35
N GLU A 32 0.12 -21.91 1.09
CA GLU A 32 0.01 -22.06 2.54
C GLU A 32 0.21 -20.71 3.25
N LEU A 33 -0.52 -20.52 4.35
CA LEU A 33 -0.29 -19.38 5.23
C LEU A 33 1.05 -19.56 5.93
N LYS A 34 1.95 -18.57 5.75
CA LYS A 34 3.31 -18.63 6.32
C LYS A 34 3.37 -18.30 7.81
N ALA A 35 2.26 -17.85 8.39
CA ALA A 35 2.19 -17.41 9.78
C ALA A 35 0.90 -17.92 10.43
N GLU A 36 1.04 -18.31 11.69
CA GLU A 36 -0.10 -18.64 12.53
C GLU A 36 -0.97 -17.40 12.79
N PRO A 37 -2.29 -17.58 13.00
CA PRO A 37 -3.17 -16.48 13.38
C PRO A 37 -2.67 -15.81 14.66
N VAL A 38 -2.51 -14.48 14.61
CA VAL A 38 -2.19 -13.69 15.80
C VAL A 38 -3.35 -13.78 16.78
N LYS A 39 -3.07 -14.16 18.03
CA LYS A 39 -4.04 -14.21 19.13
C LYS A 39 -3.77 -13.06 20.09
N GLY A 40 -4.81 -12.33 20.49
CA GLY A 40 -4.68 -11.18 21.39
C GLY A 40 -4.29 -9.90 20.64
N ASN A 41 -3.22 -9.23 21.10
CA ASN A 41 -2.85 -7.90 20.64
C ASN A 41 -1.86 -7.94 19.45
N ALA A 42 -2.31 -7.53 18.26
CA ALA A 42 -1.46 -7.45 17.08
C ALA A 42 -0.38 -6.35 17.13
N TYR A 43 -0.50 -5.36 18.02
CA TYR A 43 0.54 -4.33 18.18
C TYR A 43 1.82 -4.87 18.82
N GLU A 44 1.72 -5.97 19.58
CA GLU A 44 2.84 -6.64 20.24
C GLU A 44 3.46 -7.75 19.37
N ALA A 45 2.79 -8.12 18.28
CA ALA A 45 3.26 -9.16 17.38
C ALA A 45 4.45 -8.68 16.52
N GLN A 46 5.48 -9.52 16.39
CA GLN A 46 6.54 -9.32 15.42
C GLN A 46 6.10 -9.82 14.05
N ALA A 47 5.50 -8.93 13.25
CA ALA A 47 5.04 -9.22 11.90
C ALA A 47 5.69 -8.27 10.88
N PRO A 48 5.83 -8.69 9.60
CA PRO A 48 6.25 -7.79 8.53
C PRO A 48 5.35 -6.55 8.48
N ARG A 49 5.97 -5.37 8.45
CA ARG A 49 5.25 -4.11 8.37
C ARG A 49 4.80 -3.81 6.94
N LEU A 50 3.64 -3.16 6.82
CA LEU A 50 3.22 -2.54 5.58
C LEU A 50 4.11 -1.31 5.28
N PRO A 51 4.16 -0.84 4.03
CA PRO A 51 4.80 0.42 3.71
C PRO A 51 4.28 1.56 4.58
N ASN A 52 5.18 2.45 5.03
CA ASN A 52 4.83 3.54 5.94
C ASN A 52 4.34 4.81 5.22
N ASN A 53 4.46 4.85 3.89
CA ASN A 53 4.09 5.99 3.08
C ASN A 53 3.71 5.54 1.65
N LEU A 54 3.13 6.48 0.89
CA LEU A 54 2.64 6.21 -0.45
C LEU A 54 3.74 5.85 -1.44
N TYR A 55 4.92 6.46 -1.31
CA TYR A 55 6.05 6.19 -2.20
C TYR A 55 6.53 4.75 -2.08
N ASP A 56 6.78 4.28 -0.86
CA ASP A 56 7.25 2.92 -0.61
C ASP A 56 6.20 1.89 -1.06
N ALA A 57 4.90 2.19 -0.89
CA ALA A 57 3.81 1.34 -1.38
C ALA A 57 3.79 1.26 -2.92
N ALA A 58 3.95 2.41 -3.59
CA ALA A 58 3.97 2.49 -5.05
C ALA A 58 5.21 1.77 -5.63
N GLN A 59 6.39 1.96 -5.05
CA GLN A 59 7.62 1.24 -5.45
C GLN A 59 7.43 -0.28 -5.31
N LYS A 60 6.92 -0.73 -4.15
CA LYS A 60 6.69 -2.15 -3.90
C LYS A 60 5.67 -2.77 -4.87
N MET A 61 4.65 -2.01 -5.29
CA MET A 61 3.72 -2.45 -6.32
C MET A 61 4.39 -2.52 -7.70
N GLY A 62 5.22 -1.54 -8.06
CA GLY A 62 5.93 -1.50 -9.35
C GLY A 62 6.93 -2.63 -9.54
N GLU A 63 7.57 -3.10 -8.46
CA GLU A 63 8.49 -4.24 -8.42
C GLU A 63 7.77 -5.61 -8.33
N SER A 64 6.45 -5.61 -8.08
CA SER A 64 5.70 -6.84 -7.87
C SER A 64 5.38 -7.53 -9.19
N LYS A 65 6.08 -8.64 -9.46
CA LYS A 65 5.75 -9.54 -10.59
C LYS A 65 4.31 -10.02 -10.53
N LEU A 66 3.81 -10.31 -9.33
CA LEU A 66 2.43 -10.76 -9.14
C LEU A 66 1.43 -9.65 -9.48
N ALA A 67 1.71 -8.40 -9.12
CA ALA A 67 0.81 -7.30 -9.50
C ALA A 67 0.75 -7.15 -11.04
N ARG A 68 1.88 -7.31 -11.73
CA ARG A 68 1.96 -7.29 -13.20
C ARG A 68 1.21 -8.44 -13.84
N GLU A 69 1.34 -9.64 -13.28
CA GLU A 69 0.58 -10.81 -13.73
C GLU A 69 -0.94 -10.62 -13.59
N LEU A 70 -1.38 -10.05 -12.46
CA LEU A 70 -2.81 -9.91 -12.15
C LEU A 70 -3.49 -8.73 -12.85
N PHE A 71 -2.77 -7.64 -13.10
CA PHE A 71 -3.36 -6.40 -13.61
C PHE A 71 -2.81 -5.94 -14.96
N GLY A 72 -1.73 -6.54 -15.44
CA GLY A 72 -1.04 -6.12 -16.65
C GLY A 72 -0.04 -4.98 -16.43
N ASP A 73 1.01 -4.98 -17.24
CA ASP A 73 2.11 -4.01 -17.12
C ASP A 73 1.65 -2.57 -17.30
N GLU A 74 0.82 -2.29 -18.31
CA GLU A 74 0.35 -0.93 -18.60
C GLU A 74 -0.42 -0.31 -17.42
N PHE A 75 -1.29 -1.09 -16.79
CA PHE A 75 -2.04 -0.62 -15.62
C PHE A 75 -1.11 -0.38 -14.43
N VAL A 76 -0.23 -1.35 -14.12
CA VAL A 76 0.70 -1.23 -12.99
C VAL A 76 1.59 -0.01 -13.17
N ASP A 77 2.17 0.18 -14.35
CA ASP A 77 3.05 1.30 -14.63
C ASP A 77 2.31 2.64 -14.54
N HIS A 78 1.11 2.74 -15.14
CA HIS A 78 0.32 3.97 -15.06
C HIS A 78 -0.10 4.30 -13.62
N TYR A 79 -0.61 3.30 -12.89
CA TYR A 79 -1.08 3.49 -11.52
C TYR A 79 0.06 3.89 -10.58
N VAL A 80 1.20 3.18 -10.64
CA VAL A 80 2.39 3.49 -9.83
C VAL A 80 2.92 4.89 -10.12
N ASN A 81 3.03 5.27 -11.40
CA ASN A 81 3.47 6.61 -11.78
C ASN A 81 2.54 7.71 -11.24
N SER A 82 1.22 7.49 -11.25
CA SER A 82 0.27 8.44 -10.68
C SER A 82 0.45 8.64 -9.17
N ARG A 83 0.76 7.57 -8.42
CA ARG A 83 0.99 7.62 -6.96
C ARG A 83 2.35 8.25 -6.62
N ILE A 84 3.38 8.00 -7.43
CA ILE A 84 4.69 8.65 -7.27
C ILE A 84 4.57 10.15 -7.52
N TRP A 85 3.84 10.56 -8.57
CA TRP A 85 3.58 11.97 -8.85
C TRP A 85 2.89 12.64 -7.67
N GLU A 86 1.80 12.05 -7.16
CA GLU A 86 1.06 12.55 -6.00
C GLU A 86 1.96 12.72 -4.77
N TRP A 87 2.80 11.72 -4.49
CA TRP A 87 3.75 11.79 -3.39
C TRP A 87 4.76 12.93 -3.56
N ASN A 88 5.25 13.16 -4.78
CA ASN A 88 6.18 14.27 -5.05
C ASN A 88 5.51 15.63 -4.83
N GLN A 89 4.23 15.77 -5.20
CA GLN A 89 3.46 16.98 -4.91
C GLN A 89 3.30 17.21 -3.41
N PHE A 90 2.97 16.15 -2.65
CA PHE A 90 2.86 16.23 -1.19
C PHE A 90 4.20 16.65 -0.55
N ARG A 91 5.31 16.03 -0.95
CA ARG A 91 6.64 16.31 -0.39
C ARG A 91 7.15 17.72 -0.69
N ALA A 92 6.70 18.33 -1.78
CA ALA A 92 7.08 19.69 -2.15
C ALA A 92 6.31 20.76 -1.35
N ALA A 93 5.24 20.40 -0.65
CA ALA A 93 4.45 21.33 0.15
C ALA A 93 5.12 21.60 1.50
N VAL A 94 5.15 22.88 1.92
CA VAL A 94 5.53 23.27 3.28
C VAL A 94 4.26 23.34 4.12
N THR A 95 4.20 22.54 5.18
CA THR A 95 3.04 22.46 6.06
C THR A 95 3.07 23.54 7.14
N SER A 96 1.90 23.89 7.70
CA SER A 96 1.83 24.82 8.83
C SER A 96 2.65 24.34 10.03
N TRP A 97 2.72 23.02 10.27
CA TRP A 97 3.54 22.45 11.34
C TRP A 97 5.03 22.78 11.17
N GLU A 98 5.54 22.69 9.94
CA GLU A 98 6.93 23.06 9.64
C GLU A 98 7.16 24.56 9.81
N LEU A 99 6.21 25.39 9.37
CA LEU A 99 6.29 26.85 9.57
C LEU A 99 6.30 27.21 11.07
N GLU A 100 5.31 26.76 11.83
CA GLU A 100 5.21 27.03 13.28
C GLU A 100 6.47 26.60 14.04
N ARG A 101 7.12 25.52 13.60
CA ARG A 101 8.32 25.00 14.26
C ARG A 101 9.59 25.73 13.86
N TYR A 102 9.77 26.12 12.60
CA TYR A 102 11.07 26.57 12.09
C TYR A 102 11.11 28.04 11.67
N PHE A 103 9.98 28.71 11.53
CA PHE A 103 9.91 30.08 10.97
C PHE A 103 10.56 31.14 11.88
N GLU A 104 10.44 31.01 13.20
CA GLU A 104 11.02 31.96 14.18
C GLU A 104 12.34 31.47 14.81
N ILE A 105 12.88 30.32 14.39
CA ILE A 105 14.12 29.76 14.95
C ILE A 105 15.38 30.39 14.31
N ILE A 106 15.22 31.27 13.31
CA ILE A 106 16.33 31.93 12.58
C ILE A 106 16.42 33.40 12.97
#